data_AF-A0A923QKH1-F1
#
_entry.id   AF-A0A923QKH1-F1
#
_cell.length_a   1.000
_cell.length_b   1.000
_cell.length_c   1.000
_cell.angle_alpha   90.00
_cell.angle_beta   90.00
_cell.angle_gamma   90.00
#
_symmetry.space_group_name_H-M   'P 1'
#
loop_
_entity.id
_entity.type
_entity.pdbx_description
1 polymer ?
#
loop_
_entity_poly.entity_id
_entity_poly.type
_entity_poly.pdbx_seq_one_letter_code
_entity_poly.pdbx_strand_id
1 'polypeptide(L)' 'ESEEFLRNNALIEKAWGTKTVPVREALLGLNHFSIVEAFATPGHRLHEYGLALLQAKGKGR' A
#
# COMPACT_ATOMS: atom_id res chain seq x y z
N GLU A 1 -5.23 13.47 0.72
CA GLU A 1 -4.98 12.98 2.09
C GLU A 1 -4.08 13.97 2.82
N SER A 2 -4.20 14.11 4.14
CA SER A 2 -3.48 15.13 4.92
C SER A 2 -1.97 14.85 5.04
N GLU A 3 -1.18 15.89 5.27
CA GLU A 3 0.28 15.77 5.47
C GLU A 3 0.61 14.90 6.70
N GLU A 4 -0.19 14.97 7.76
CA GLU A 4 0.01 14.17 8.96
C GLU A 4 -0.22 12.68 8.68
N PHE A 5 -1.20 12.34 7.86
CA PHE A 5 -1.45 10.95 7.46
C PHE A 5 -0.29 10.38 6.64
N LEU A 6 0.27 11.16 5.72
CA LEU A 6 1.46 10.77 4.96
C LEU A 6 2.69 10.60 5.86
N ARG A 7 2.87 11.50 6.83
CA ARG A 7 3.94 11.39 7.83
C ARG A 7 3.78 10.14 8.69
N ASN A 8 2.58 9.85 9.15
CA ASN A 8 2.28 8.65 9.94
C ASN A 8 2.62 7.37 9.15
N ASN A 9 2.26 7.30 7.87
CA ASN A 9 2.63 6.16 7.01
C ASN A 9 4.16 5.96 6.90
N ALA A 10 4.94 7.04 6.88
CA ALA A 10 6.40 6.97 6.90
C ALA A 10 6.95 6.48 8.25
N LEU A 11 6.30 6.85 9.37
CA LEU A 11 6.67 6.36 10.69
C LEU A 11 6.40 4.86 10.85
N ILE A 12 5.32 4.34 10.26
CA ILE A 12 5.01 2.91 10.24
C ILE A 12 6.12 2.13 9.51
N GLU A 13 6.53 2.57 8.31
CA GLU A 13 7.65 1.96 7.59
C GLU A 13 8.94 2.01 8.42
N LYS A 14 9.26 3.16 9.03
CA LYS A 14 10.43 3.32 9.89
C LYS A 14 10.42 2.38 11.10
N ALA A 15 9.25 2.17 11.71
CA ALA A 15 9.11 1.35 12.91
C ALA A 15 9.14 -0.15 12.61
N TRP A 16 8.54 -0.58 11.48
CA TRP A 16 8.34 -2.00 11.18
C TRP A 16 9.31 -2.56 10.14
N GLY A 17 10.02 -1.68 9.43
CA GLY A 17 11.00 -2.00 8.41
C GLY A 17 10.41 -2.44 7.08
N THR A 18 11.23 -2.36 6.03
CA THR A 18 10.83 -2.63 4.64
C THR A 18 10.49 -4.09 4.36
N LYS A 19 10.91 -5.03 5.23
CA LYS A 19 10.45 -6.42 5.14
C LYS A 19 8.96 -6.55 5.46
N THR A 20 8.47 -5.74 6.40
CA THR A 20 7.07 -5.75 6.86
C THR A 20 6.22 -4.79 6.03
N VAL A 21 6.78 -3.64 5.67
CA VAL A 21 6.15 -2.60 4.85
C VAL A 21 6.93 -2.46 3.54
N PRO A 22 6.77 -3.39 2.58
CA PRO A 22 7.59 -3.43 1.37
C PRO A 22 7.30 -2.31 0.38
N VAL A 23 6.15 -1.65 0.50
CA VAL A 23 5.75 -0.53 -0.36
C VAL A 23 5.13 0.56 0.51
N ARG A 24 5.60 1.80 0.34
CA ARG A 24 4.98 3.02 0.86
C ARG A 24 4.93 4.07 -0.26
N GLU A 25 3.77 4.21 -0.87
CA GLU A 25 3.56 5.14 -1.98
C GLU A 25 2.33 6.02 -1.73
N ALA A 26 2.44 7.31 -2.04
CA ALA A 26 1.31 8.22 -2.05
C ALA A 26 0.58 8.15 -3.40
N LEU A 27 -0.64 7.62 -3.41
CA LEU A 27 -1.48 7.56 -4.60
C LEU A 27 -2.26 8.88 -4.75
N LEU A 28 -1.72 9.80 -5.55
CA LEU A 28 -2.31 11.11 -5.79
C LEU A 28 -3.71 10.99 -6.42
N GLY A 29 -4.62 11.89 -6.02
CA GLY A 29 -6.01 11.88 -6.51
C GLY A 29 -6.94 10.90 -5.78
N LEU A 30 -6.41 10.07 -4.88
CA LEU A 30 -7.24 9.20 -4.02
C LEU A 30 -7.45 9.81 -2.64
N ASN A 31 -8.58 9.48 -2.04
CA ASN A 31 -8.94 9.81 -0.66
C ASN A 31 -9.28 8.53 0.11
N HIS A 32 -9.65 8.69 1.39
CA HIS A 32 -9.94 7.57 2.28
C HIS A 32 -11.07 6.64 1.81
N PHE A 33 -12.00 7.12 0.98
CA PHE A 33 -13.08 6.31 0.42
C PHE A 33 -12.67 5.71 -0.94
N SER A 34 -12.19 6.55 -1.86
CA SER A 34 -11.87 6.09 -3.23
C SER A 34 -10.71 5.11 -3.29
N ILE A 35 -9.86 5.07 -2.26
CA ILE A 35 -8.77 4.09 -2.16
C ILE A 35 -9.29 2.64 -2.05
N VAL A 36 -10.49 2.43 -1.48
CA VAL A 36 -11.09 1.09 -1.37
C VAL A 36 -11.58 0.61 -2.74
N GLU A 37 -12.21 1.50 -3.51
CA GLU A 37 -12.61 1.22 -4.90
C GLU A 37 -11.38 0.94 -5.77
N ALA A 38 -10.32 1.73 -5.61
CA ALA A 38 -9.05 1.57 -6.31
C ALA A 38 -8.34 0.25 -5.96
N PHE A 39 -8.54 -0.29 -4.75
CA PHE A 39 -8.05 -1.61 -4.37
C PHE A 39 -8.88 -2.74 -5.02
N ALA A 40 -10.20 -2.55 -5.12
CA ALA A 40 -11.11 -3.52 -5.72
C ALA A 40 -11.07 -3.56 -7.26
N THR A 41 -10.51 -2.53 -7.90
CA THR A 41 -10.48 -2.39 -9.37
C THR A 41 -9.30 -3.16 -9.99
N PRO A 42 -9.53 -4.23 -10.78
CA PRO A 42 -8.45 -4.94 -11.46
C PRO A 42 -7.63 -4.03 -12.38
N GLY A 43 -6.31 -4.21 -12.41
CA GLY A 43 -5.39 -3.39 -13.21
C GLY A 43 -5.07 -2.02 -12.61
N HIS A 44 -5.76 -1.60 -11.54
CA HIS A 44 -5.34 -0.40 -10.80
C HIS A 44 -4.06 -0.69 -10.00
N ARG A 45 -3.16 0.29 -9.88
CA ARG A 45 -1.85 0.12 -9.22
C ARG A 45 -1.94 -0.45 -7.80
N LEU A 46 -2.93 -0.02 -7.03
CA LEU A 46 -3.16 -0.52 -5.67
C LEU A 46 -3.63 -1.99 -5.65
N HIS A 47 -4.42 -2.41 -6.64
CA HIS A 47 -4.83 -3.79 -6.81
C HIS A 47 -3.62 -4.70 -7.08
N GLU A 48 -2.73 -4.27 -7.97
CA GLU A 48 -1.50 -5.01 -8.31
C GLU A 48 -0.58 -5.18 -7.09
N TYR A 49 -0.51 -4.20 -6.19
CA TYR A 49 0.21 -4.36 -4.92
C TYR A 49 -0.37 -5.45 -4.03
N GLY A 50 -1.70 -5.56 -3.96
CA GLY A 50 -2.38 -6.64 -3.24
C GLY A 50 -2.03 -8.01 -3.81
N LEU A 51 -2.07 -8.16 -5.14
CA LEU A 51 -1.71 -9.40 -5.82
C LEU A 51 -0.24 -9.77 -5.60
N ALA A 52 0.68 -8.80 -5.69
CA ALA A 52 2.10 -9.01 -5.47
C ALA A 52 2.40 -9.54 -4.06
N LEU A 53 1.70 -9.06 -3.03
CA LEU A 53 1.85 -9.54 -1.64
C LEU A 53 1.42 -11.02 -1.49
N LEU A 54 0.34 -11.42 -2.16
CA LEU A 54 -0.12 -12.82 -2.15
C LEU A 54 0.90 -13.74 -2.84
N GLN A 55 1.45 -13.29 -3.97
CA GLN A 55 2.47 -14.04 -4.72
C GLN A 55 3.79 -14.13 -3.96
N ALA A 56 4.20 -13.06 -3.26
CA ALA A 56 5.41 -13.05 -2.44
C ALA A 56 5.37 -14.10 -1.32
N LYS A 57 4.20 -14.35 -0.72
CA LYS A 57 4.02 -15.43 0.27
C LYS A 57 4.12 -16.84 -0.32
N GLY A 58 3.88 -17.01 -1.62
CA GLY A 58 3.99 -18.30 -2.32
C GLY A 58 5.43 -18.72 -2.65
N LYS A 59 6.38 -17.78 -2.72
CA LYS A 59 7.79 -18.05 -3.04
C LYS A 59 8.65 -18.51 -1.84
N GLY A 60 8.09 -18.49 -0.63
CA GLY A 60 8.77 -18.88 0.61
C GLY A 60 8.28 -20.20 1.23
N ARG A 61 7.55 -21.02 0.48
CA ARG A 61 7.14 -22.38 0.87
C ARG A 61 7.78 -23.41 -0.06
#